data_AF-A0A5R8Z9N8-F1
#
_entry.id   AF-A0A5R8Z9N8-F1
#
_cell.length_a   1.000
_cell.length_b   1.000
_cell.length_c   1.000
_cell.angle_alpha   90.00
_cell.angle_beta   90.00
_cell.angle_gamma   90.00
#
_symmetry.space_group_name_H-M   'P 1'
#
loop_
_entity.id
_entity.type
_entity.pdbx_description
1 polymer ?
#
loop_
_entity_poly.entity_id
_entity_poly.type
_entity_poly.pdbx_seq_one_letter_code
_entity_poly.pdbx_strand_id
1 'polypeptide(L)'
;MAVVAEHALPWVMPSLRPYWFSLGMYGVLVFFLVSGYIIPASLEKRGDVGAFWISRVFRLYPLYLLVIAVVLVMAIWVPVRQEVPRHPSAVAAHLSMLLDVVHVGAVADPMWTLSYEMVFYLLVTALFAGGMHRRSGALAIVFGVVAVVAGLVLSAPLLPGHWPAVAACVVFVAGLACLVIGRFRTAAAYALGLMALVLLLFGSFVPWFGAAILAVMFTGTALYRWERGTAGLGPVVAAAVLVAAAPVWSVQAGWWWVQPDVWITTIVLAGVTFAIGMALRGRRVPGVLTWLGLISYSVYLLHHPLLRYLNALVGDLKSVTDPGRAVLTLGYLAGTLTLSWLTYRFVESPAQRLGRRFTRRSSSSSHATGRDIPVPG
;
A
#
# COMPACT_ATOMS: atom_id res chain seq x y z
N MET A 1 10.91 0.59 -9.23
CA MET A 1 11.92 -0.29 -9.85
C MET A 1 12.60 -1.21 -8.85
N ALA A 2 12.94 -0.75 -7.63
CA ALA A 2 13.57 -1.60 -6.62
C ALA A 2 12.85 -2.95 -6.37
N VAL A 3 11.52 -2.93 -6.17
CA VAL A 3 10.72 -4.15 -5.99
C VAL A 3 10.70 -5.05 -7.23
N VAL A 4 10.69 -4.46 -8.43
CA VAL A 4 10.77 -5.22 -9.69
C VAL A 4 12.11 -5.96 -9.77
N ALA A 5 13.20 -5.28 -9.42
CA ALA A 5 14.53 -5.85 -9.40
C ALA A 5 14.67 -6.93 -8.31
N GLU A 6 14.10 -6.73 -7.12
CA GLU A 6 14.09 -7.75 -6.04
C GLU A 6 13.50 -9.08 -6.54
N HIS A 7 12.38 -9.02 -7.26
CA HIS A 7 11.74 -10.23 -7.78
C HIS A 7 12.44 -10.78 -9.01
N ALA A 8 13.01 -9.94 -9.88
CA ALA A 8 13.62 -10.38 -11.14
C ALA A 8 15.06 -10.90 -10.98
N LEU A 9 15.91 -10.24 -10.19
CA LEU A 9 17.33 -10.56 -10.05
C LEU A 9 17.59 -12.03 -9.66
N PRO A 10 16.86 -12.67 -8.71
CA PRO A 10 17.07 -14.07 -8.36
C PRO A 10 16.91 -15.07 -9.50
N TRP A 11 16.18 -14.70 -10.56
CA TRP A 11 15.89 -15.57 -11.70
C TRP A 11 16.80 -15.27 -12.88
N VAL A 12 17.08 -13.99 -13.13
CA VAL A 12 17.74 -13.59 -14.37
C VAL A 12 19.19 -13.18 -14.19
N MET A 13 19.55 -12.57 -13.05
CA MET A 13 20.93 -12.14 -12.76
C MET A 13 21.25 -12.23 -11.26
N PRO A 14 21.37 -13.45 -10.69
CA PRO A 14 21.50 -13.64 -9.24
C PRO A 14 22.74 -12.96 -8.65
N SER A 15 23.83 -12.88 -9.43
CA SER A 15 25.10 -12.25 -9.04
C SER A 15 25.01 -10.75 -8.78
N LEU A 16 23.99 -10.07 -9.34
CA LEU A 16 23.78 -8.64 -9.13
C LEU A 16 22.86 -8.32 -7.95
N ARG A 17 22.30 -9.33 -7.28
CA ARG A 17 21.41 -9.11 -6.14
C ARG A 17 22.23 -8.68 -4.92
N PRO A 18 21.96 -7.50 -4.33
CA PRO A 18 22.58 -7.13 -3.07
C PRO A 18 21.98 -7.95 -1.93
N TYR A 19 22.84 -8.40 -1.02
CA TYR A 19 22.44 -9.14 0.19
C TYR A 19 22.72 -8.37 1.50
N TRP A 20 23.40 -7.22 1.41
CA TRP A 20 23.70 -6.34 2.55
C TRP A 20 22.55 -5.36 2.89
N PHE A 21 21.51 -5.31 2.06
CA PHE A 21 20.22 -4.67 2.30
C PHE A 21 19.15 -5.36 1.44
N SER A 22 17.87 -5.21 1.76
CA SER A 22 16.78 -5.73 0.95
C SER A 22 16.26 -4.67 -0.02
N LEU A 23 16.44 -4.92 -1.33
CA LEU A 23 16.03 -3.99 -2.38
C LEU A 23 14.50 -3.85 -2.46
N GLY A 24 13.79 -4.96 -2.25
CA GLY A 24 12.33 -4.99 -2.18
C GLY A 24 11.80 -4.18 -1.01
N MET A 25 12.27 -4.50 0.21
CA MET A 25 11.82 -3.80 1.42
C MET A 25 12.21 -2.33 1.42
N TYR A 26 13.38 -1.97 0.90
CA TYR A 26 13.76 -0.58 0.67
C TYR A 26 12.70 0.16 -0.16
N GLY A 27 12.28 -0.41 -1.29
CA GLY A 27 11.25 0.19 -2.14
C GLY A 27 9.89 0.32 -1.44
N VAL A 28 9.50 -0.68 -0.67
CA VAL A 28 8.24 -0.70 0.11
C VAL A 28 8.25 0.35 1.22
N LEU A 29 9.34 0.48 1.97
CA LEU A 29 9.48 1.48 3.03
C LEU A 29 9.43 2.91 2.48
N VAL A 30 10.14 3.19 1.38
CA VAL A 30 10.07 4.51 0.71
C VAL A 30 8.64 4.79 0.25
N PHE A 31 7.97 3.81 -0.36
CA PHE A 31 6.58 3.94 -0.79
C PHE A 31 5.64 4.30 0.37
N PHE A 32 5.73 3.57 1.49
CA PHE A 32 4.87 3.82 2.65
C PHE A 32 5.18 5.14 3.35
N LEU A 33 6.44 5.55 3.41
CA LEU A 33 6.82 6.84 3.97
C LEU A 33 6.27 8.01 3.12
N VAL A 34 6.36 7.91 1.79
CA VAL A 34 5.77 8.90 0.86
C VAL A 34 4.24 8.91 0.96
N SER A 35 3.61 7.73 1.00
CA SER A 35 2.16 7.60 1.17
C SER A 35 1.70 8.25 2.48
N GLY A 36 2.40 7.97 3.58
CA GLY A 36 2.17 8.55 4.89
C GLY A 36 2.30 10.08 4.94
N TYR A 37 3.19 10.65 4.13
CA TYR A 37 3.38 12.09 3.99
C TYR A 37 2.27 12.74 3.13
N ILE A 38 1.90 12.13 1.99
CA ILE A 38 0.99 12.75 1.01
C ILE A 38 -0.50 12.54 1.34
N ILE A 39 -0.88 11.35 1.84
CA ILE A 39 -2.30 10.97 1.99
C ILE A 39 -3.03 11.88 2.99
N PRO A 40 -2.55 12.09 4.23
CA PRO A 40 -3.21 12.98 5.17
C PRO A 40 -3.24 14.43 4.66
N ALA A 41 -2.14 14.90 4.05
CA ALA A 41 -2.07 16.22 3.44
C ALA A 41 -3.11 16.40 2.32
N SER A 42 -3.36 15.35 1.53
CA SER A 42 -4.39 15.36 0.47
C SER A 42 -5.81 15.39 1.03
N LEU A 43 -6.06 14.74 2.17
CA LEU A 43 -7.36 14.73 2.82
C LEU A 43 -7.64 16.09 3.50
N GLU A 44 -6.66 16.64 4.22
CA GLU A 44 -6.72 17.98 4.83
C GLU A 44 -6.98 19.08 3.79
N LYS A 45 -6.31 19.03 2.63
CA LYS A 45 -6.49 20.02 1.56
C LYS A 45 -7.88 19.97 0.91
N ARG A 46 -8.51 18.79 0.85
CA ARG A 46 -9.84 18.62 0.22
C ARG A 46 -11.00 18.80 1.20
N GLY A 47 -10.85 18.37 2.45
CA GLY A 47 -11.89 18.43 3.47
C GLY A 47 -13.09 17.48 3.29
N ASP A 48 -13.16 16.74 2.19
CA ASP A 48 -14.27 15.82 1.87
C ASP A 48 -13.81 14.36 1.82
N VAL A 49 -14.26 13.59 2.82
CA VAL A 49 -14.01 12.16 2.95
C VAL A 49 -14.64 11.34 1.81
N GLY A 50 -15.84 11.71 1.35
CA GLY A 50 -16.50 11.02 0.25
C GLY A 50 -15.74 11.17 -1.06
N ALA A 51 -15.36 12.41 -1.40
CA ALA A 51 -14.53 12.66 -2.58
C ALA A 51 -13.14 12.02 -2.48
N PHE A 52 -12.56 11.94 -1.28
CA PHE A 52 -11.32 11.22 -1.05
C PHE A 52 -11.47 9.74 -1.44
N TRP A 53 -12.47 9.04 -0.91
CA TRP A 53 -12.71 7.62 -1.19
C TRP A 53 -13.02 7.35 -2.67
N ILE A 54 -13.88 8.16 -3.29
CA ILE A 54 -14.15 8.06 -4.73
C ILE A 54 -12.85 8.16 -5.52
N SER A 55 -12.00 9.14 -5.22
CA SER A 55 -10.72 9.30 -5.91
C SER A 55 -9.79 8.10 -5.73
N ARG A 56 -9.82 7.41 -4.58
CA ARG A 56 -8.97 6.24 -4.31
C ARG A 56 -9.49 4.99 -4.98
N VAL A 57 -10.80 4.75 -4.95
CA VAL A 57 -11.44 3.62 -5.65
C VAL A 57 -11.14 3.67 -7.15
N PHE A 58 -11.35 4.82 -7.80
CA PHE A 58 -11.06 5.00 -9.23
C PHE A 58 -9.57 5.00 -9.58
N ARG A 59 -8.68 5.11 -8.59
CA ARG A 59 -7.24 5.02 -8.79
C ARG A 59 -6.75 3.58 -8.67
N LEU A 60 -7.24 2.82 -7.68
CA LEU A 60 -6.68 1.51 -7.32
C LEU A 60 -7.42 0.34 -7.99
N TYR A 61 -8.76 0.29 -7.88
CA TYR A 61 -9.55 -0.87 -8.28
C TYR A 61 -9.50 -1.22 -9.77
N PRO A 62 -9.55 -0.28 -10.73
CA PRO A 62 -9.64 -0.63 -12.15
C PRO A 62 -8.49 -1.53 -12.61
N LEU A 63 -7.26 -1.18 -12.24
CA LEU A 63 -6.10 -1.97 -12.59
C LEU A 63 -5.95 -3.20 -11.72
N TYR A 64 -6.24 -3.09 -10.42
CA TYR A 64 -6.19 -4.22 -9.49
C TYR A 64 -7.10 -5.36 -9.94
N LEU A 65 -8.36 -5.05 -10.30
CA LEU A 65 -9.32 -6.03 -10.81
C LEU A 65 -8.93 -6.58 -12.18
N LEU A 66 -8.36 -5.75 -13.07
CA LEU A 66 -7.84 -6.23 -14.35
C LEU A 66 -6.73 -7.27 -14.15
N VAL A 67 -5.78 -6.99 -13.26
CA VAL A 67 -4.68 -7.92 -12.97
C VAL A 67 -5.21 -9.23 -12.38
N ILE A 68 -6.18 -9.17 -11.46
CA ILE A 68 -6.86 -10.37 -10.96
C ILE A 68 -7.49 -11.15 -12.11
N ALA A 69 -8.27 -10.48 -12.97
CA ALA A 69 -8.93 -11.14 -14.11
C ALA A 69 -7.92 -11.81 -15.05
N VAL A 70 -6.82 -11.12 -15.39
CA VAL A 70 -5.74 -11.70 -16.21
C VAL A 70 -5.12 -12.91 -15.52
N VAL A 71 -4.85 -12.85 -14.22
CA VAL A 71 -4.28 -14.00 -13.50
C VAL A 71 -5.25 -15.18 -13.45
N LEU A 72 -6.54 -14.94 -13.28
CA LEU A 72 -7.56 -15.99 -13.30
C LEU A 72 -7.72 -16.61 -14.70
N VAL A 73 -7.62 -15.84 -15.78
CA VAL A 73 -7.62 -16.38 -17.16
C VAL A 73 -6.36 -17.21 -17.41
N MET A 74 -5.20 -16.70 -17.00
CA MET A 74 -3.93 -17.42 -17.15
C MET A 74 -3.82 -18.65 -16.25
N ALA A 75 -4.70 -18.80 -15.25
CA ALA A 75 -4.76 -19.95 -14.36
C ALA A 75 -5.00 -21.28 -15.08
N ILE A 76 -5.53 -21.24 -16.31
CA ILE A 76 -5.72 -22.41 -17.19
C ILE A 76 -4.36 -23.02 -17.57
N TRP A 77 -3.32 -22.20 -17.71
CA TRP A 77 -1.97 -22.61 -18.10
C TRP A 77 -0.99 -22.59 -16.91
N VAL A 78 -1.09 -21.58 -16.05
CA VAL A 78 -0.20 -21.37 -14.90
C VAL A 78 -1.06 -21.31 -13.64
N PRO A 79 -1.14 -22.39 -12.85
CA PRO A 79 -2.05 -22.48 -11.71
C PRO A 79 -1.91 -21.29 -10.75
N VAL A 80 -3.03 -20.81 -10.20
CA VAL A 80 -3.01 -19.79 -9.14
C VAL A 80 -2.18 -20.28 -7.95
N ARG A 81 -1.53 -19.36 -7.23
CA ARG A 81 -0.75 -19.71 -6.04
C ARG A 81 -1.61 -20.49 -5.04
N GLN A 82 -1.00 -21.47 -4.38
CA GLN A 82 -1.70 -22.33 -3.43
C GLN A 82 -2.18 -21.59 -2.19
N GLU A 83 -1.56 -20.45 -1.83
CA GLU A 83 -1.98 -19.64 -0.68
C GLU A 83 -3.31 -18.91 -0.91
N VAL A 84 -3.85 -18.91 -2.14
CA VAL A 84 -5.17 -18.33 -2.44
C VAL A 84 -6.26 -19.38 -2.22
N PRO A 85 -7.11 -19.24 -1.18
CA PRO A 85 -8.14 -20.23 -0.89
C PRO A 85 -9.19 -20.30 -2.02
N ARG A 86 -9.65 -21.51 -2.35
CA ARG A 86 -10.79 -21.73 -3.27
C ARG A 86 -12.13 -21.61 -2.53
N HIS A 87 -12.32 -20.51 -1.83
CA HIS A 87 -13.46 -20.26 -0.95
C HIS A 87 -13.95 -18.80 -1.11
N PRO A 88 -15.25 -18.49 -0.89
CA PRO A 88 -15.77 -17.11 -1.01
C PRO A 88 -15.02 -16.05 -0.17
N SER A 89 -14.36 -16.47 0.90
CA SER A 89 -13.47 -15.60 1.70
C SER A 89 -12.34 -14.99 0.88
N ALA A 90 -11.82 -15.70 -0.14
CA ALA A 90 -10.80 -15.14 -1.02
C ALA A 90 -11.36 -13.99 -1.86
N VAL A 91 -12.58 -14.12 -2.36
CA VAL A 91 -13.27 -13.05 -3.09
C VAL A 91 -13.51 -11.86 -2.18
N ALA A 92 -14.00 -12.09 -0.96
CA ALA A 92 -14.25 -11.04 0.03
C ALA A 92 -12.96 -10.28 0.42
N ALA A 93 -11.87 -11.00 0.65
CA ALA A 93 -10.55 -10.42 0.95
C ALA A 93 -10.00 -9.59 -0.22
N HIS A 94 -10.13 -10.06 -1.46
CA HIS A 94 -9.67 -9.32 -2.63
C HIS A 94 -10.57 -8.11 -2.93
N LEU A 95 -11.89 -8.24 -2.75
CA LEU A 95 -12.85 -7.16 -2.98
C LEU A 95 -12.67 -6.00 -1.99
N SER A 96 -12.38 -6.31 -0.73
CA SER A 96 -12.06 -5.29 0.29
C SER A 96 -10.62 -4.79 0.23
N MET A 97 -9.74 -5.45 -0.54
CA MET A 97 -8.29 -5.25 -0.52
C MET A 97 -7.69 -5.38 0.89
N LEU A 98 -8.24 -6.24 1.76
CA LEU A 98 -7.77 -6.45 3.15
C LEU A 98 -7.08 -7.81 3.34
N LEU A 99 -6.61 -8.42 2.26
CA LEU A 99 -6.15 -9.81 2.21
C LEU A 99 -5.11 -10.19 3.28
N ASP A 100 -4.14 -9.32 3.56
CA ASP A 100 -3.07 -9.65 4.49
C ASP A 100 -3.59 -9.70 5.94
N VAL A 101 -4.45 -8.75 6.30
CA VAL A 101 -5.00 -8.59 7.65
C VAL A 101 -6.18 -9.51 7.96
N VAL A 102 -6.64 -10.28 6.98
CA VAL A 102 -7.62 -11.36 7.14
C VAL A 102 -7.01 -12.73 6.84
N HIS A 103 -5.67 -12.81 6.80
CA HIS A 103 -4.90 -14.03 6.60
C HIS A 103 -5.24 -14.79 5.30
N VAL A 104 -5.43 -14.06 4.21
CA VAL A 104 -5.70 -14.61 2.87
C VAL A 104 -4.56 -14.29 1.92
N GLY A 105 -4.02 -15.32 1.25
CA GLY A 105 -2.97 -15.15 0.25
C GLY A 105 -3.42 -14.33 -0.96
N ALA A 106 -2.51 -13.54 -1.51
CA ALA A 106 -2.75 -12.71 -2.67
C ALA A 106 -2.66 -13.49 -3.99
N VAL A 107 -3.51 -13.13 -4.96
CA VAL A 107 -3.41 -13.63 -6.34
C VAL A 107 -2.08 -13.23 -7.01
N ALA A 108 -1.56 -12.05 -6.70
CA ALA A 108 -0.22 -11.60 -7.10
C ALA A 108 0.54 -11.07 -5.89
N ASP A 109 1.81 -11.47 -5.75
CA ASP A 109 2.65 -11.21 -4.57
C ASP A 109 2.63 -9.75 -4.13
N PRO A 110 2.79 -8.74 -5.00
CA PRO A 110 2.86 -7.34 -4.58
C PRO A 110 1.55 -6.80 -3.95
N MET A 111 0.42 -7.52 -4.05
CA MET A 111 -0.87 -7.05 -3.55
C MET A 111 -0.97 -6.98 -2.02
N TRP A 112 -0.10 -7.68 -1.27
CA TRP A 112 -0.11 -7.60 0.20
C TRP A 112 0.15 -6.17 0.70
N THR A 113 0.99 -5.39 0.03
CA THR A 113 1.27 -3.99 0.45
C THR A 113 0.04 -3.10 0.31
N LEU A 114 -0.84 -3.39 -0.67
CA LEU A 114 -2.07 -2.65 -0.86
C LEU A 114 -3.04 -2.87 0.30
N SER A 115 -2.95 -4.01 0.99
CA SER A 115 -3.71 -4.28 2.21
C SER A 115 -3.38 -3.26 3.30
N TYR A 116 -2.09 -3.03 3.56
CA TYR A 116 -1.68 -2.05 4.56
C TYR A 116 -1.96 -0.61 4.13
N GLU A 117 -1.88 -0.30 2.83
CA GLU A 117 -2.31 1.00 2.31
C GLU A 117 -3.81 1.23 2.54
N MET A 118 -4.64 0.20 2.34
CA MET A 118 -6.08 0.25 2.61
C MET A 118 -6.39 0.44 4.10
N VAL A 119 -5.71 -0.32 4.98
CA VAL A 119 -5.81 -0.14 6.44
C VAL A 119 -5.47 1.30 6.82
N PHE A 120 -4.39 1.86 6.26
CA PHE A 120 -4.02 3.24 6.53
C PHE A 120 -5.09 4.24 6.05
N TYR A 121 -5.71 4.02 4.89
CA TYR A 121 -6.84 4.85 4.44
C TYR A 121 -8.02 4.83 5.40
N LEU A 122 -8.38 3.67 5.94
CA LEU A 122 -9.46 3.52 6.91
C LEU A 122 -9.14 4.23 8.23
N LEU A 123 -7.91 4.07 8.73
CA LEU A 123 -7.47 4.73 9.97
C LEU A 123 -7.39 6.25 9.81
N VAL A 124 -6.79 6.76 8.74
CA VAL A 124 -6.73 8.22 8.48
C VAL A 124 -8.13 8.80 8.31
N THR A 125 -9.05 8.07 7.70
CA THR A 125 -10.46 8.47 7.62
C THR A 125 -11.10 8.59 9.00
N ALA A 126 -10.90 7.62 9.89
CA ALA A 126 -11.38 7.66 11.28
C ALA A 126 -10.78 8.84 12.05
N LEU A 127 -9.47 9.05 11.94
CA LEU A 127 -8.76 10.15 12.61
C LEU A 127 -9.22 11.53 12.11
N PHE A 128 -9.53 11.65 10.83
CA PHE A 128 -10.05 12.88 10.25
C PHE A 128 -11.47 13.16 10.71
N ALA A 129 -12.35 12.15 10.70
CA ALA A 129 -13.72 12.26 11.21
C ALA A 129 -13.78 12.62 12.70
N GLY A 130 -12.81 12.16 13.49
CA GLY A 130 -12.66 12.47 14.91
C GLY A 130 -11.91 13.76 15.24
N GLY A 131 -11.42 14.51 14.25
CA GLY A 131 -10.57 15.69 14.49
C GLY A 131 -9.20 15.38 15.11
N MET A 132 -8.87 14.11 15.32
CA MET A 132 -7.66 13.63 15.99
C MET A 132 -6.45 13.55 15.05
N HIS A 133 -6.61 13.93 13.78
CA HIS A 133 -5.53 13.92 12.79
C HIS A 133 -4.24 14.52 13.37
N ARG A 134 -4.30 15.66 14.08
CA ARG A 134 -3.14 16.35 14.69
C ARG A 134 -2.26 15.51 15.64
N ARG A 135 -2.72 14.35 16.15
CA ARG A 135 -1.91 13.44 16.99
C ARG A 135 -1.17 12.32 16.25
N SER A 136 -1.13 12.29 14.92
CA SER A 136 -0.37 11.30 14.12
C SER A 136 1.08 11.03 14.57
N GLY A 137 1.80 12.00 15.14
CA GLY A 137 3.14 11.75 15.69
C GLY A 137 3.12 10.75 16.85
N ALA A 138 2.17 10.88 17.77
CA ALA A 138 1.97 9.92 18.86
C ALA A 138 1.55 8.54 18.31
N LEU A 139 0.75 8.50 17.25
CA LEU A 139 0.37 7.24 16.59
C LEU A 139 1.56 6.52 15.98
N ALA A 140 2.53 7.24 15.40
CA ALA A 140 3.77 6.64 14.90
C ALA A 140 4.53 5.90 16.03
N ILE A 141 4.63 6.53 17.20
CA ILE A 141 5.25 5.92 18.39
C ILE A 141 4.42 4.73 18.87
N VAL A 142 3.10 4.88 19.01
CA VAL A 142 2.21 3.81 19.48
C VAL A 142 2.31 2.58 18.58
N PHE A 143 2.22 2.73 17.25
CA PHE A 143 2.39 1.61 16.33
C PHE A 143 3.81 1.04 16.35
N GLY A 144 4.84 1.86 16.61
CA GLY A 144 6.20 1.39 16.82
C GLY A 144 6.34 0.52 18.08
N VAL A 145 5.74 0.95 19.21
CA VAL A 145 5.71 0.17 20.45
C VAL A 145 4.92 -1.12 20.25
N VAL A 146 3.76 -1.04 19.59
CA VAL A 146 2.96 -2.22 19.24
C VAL A 146 3.75 -3.18 18.37
N ALA A 147 4.54 -2.70 17.41
CA ALA A 147 5.40 -3.55 16.58
C ALA A 147 6.42 -4.31 17.42
N VAL A 148 7.12 -3.63 18.34
CA VAL A 148 8.08 -4.27 19.25
C VAL A 148 7.40 -5.31 20.15
N VAL A 149 6.29 -4.94 20.79
CA VAL A 149 5.55 -5.83 21.70
C VAL A 149 4.97 -7.03 20.95
N ALA A 150 4.36 -6.81 19.79
CA ALA A 150 3.83 -7.88 18.96
C ALA A 150 4.94 -8.84 18.48
N GLY A 151 6.13 -8.33 18.16
CA GLY A 151 7.27 -9.16 17.78
C GLY A 151 7.73 -10.09 18.91
N LEU A 152 7.71 -9.58 20.14
CA LEU A 152 8.10 -10.31 21.35
C LEU A 152 7.07 -11.38 21.76
N VAL A 153 5.78 -11.10 21.60
CA VAL A 153 4.70 -11.90 22.22
C VAL A 153 3.95 -12.78 21.23
N LEU A 154 3.76 -12.34 19.98
CA LEU A 154 2.88 -13.02 19.03
C LEU A 154 3.67 -13.90 18.06
N SER A 155 3.42 -15.21 18.11
CA SER A 155 3.98 -16.21 17.18
C SER A 155 3.02 -16.59 16.05
N ALA A 156 1.73 -16.26 16.17
CA ALA A 156 0.70 -16.56 15.18
C ALA A 156 -0.45 -15.52 15.24
N PRO A 157 -1.23 -15.34 14.16
CA PRO A 157 -2.45 -14.54 14.21
C PRO A 157 -3.47 -15.12 15.20
N LEU A 158 -4.15 -14.23 15.91
CA LEU A 158 -5.12 -14.56 16.96
C LEU A 158 -6.55 -14.70 16.43
N LEU A 159 -6.82 -14.26 15.19
CA LEU A 159 -8.10 -14.43 14.49
C LEU A 159 -7.98 -15.52 13.41
N PRO A 160 -8.13 -16.81 13.76
CA PRO A 160 -8.08 -17.88 12.79
C PRO A 160 -9.36 -17.95 11.93
N GLY A 161 -9.21 -18.53 10.74
CA GLY A 161 -10.32 -18.96 9.89
C GLY A 161 -10.72 -17.98 8.78
N HIS A 162 -11.74 -18.38 8.03
CA HIS A 162 -12.16 -17.70 6.80
C HIS A 162 -13.24 -16.63 7.00
N TRP A 163 -13.91 -16.64 8.16
CA TRP A 163 -15.00 -15.73 8.48
C TRP A 163 -14.59 -14.25 8.61
N PRO A 164 -13.38 -13.88 9.10
CA PRO A 164 -13.01 -12.47 9.23
C PRO A 164 -12.99 -11.75 7.89
N ALA A 165 -12.59 -12.44 6.81
CA ALA A 165 -12.60 -11.88 5.47
C ALA A 165 -14.01 -11.49 4.99
N VAL A 166 -15.00 -12.35 5.23
CA VAL A 166 -16.39 -12.10 4.82
C VAL A 166 -17.00 -10.98 5.68
N ALA A 167 -16.84 -11.06 6.99
CA ALA A 167 -17.35 -10.04 7.91
C ALA A 167 -16.72 -8.66 7.62
N ALA A 168 -15.40 -8.61 7.43
CA ALA A 168 -14.68 -7.39 7.09
C ALA A 168 -15.16 -6.80 5.76
N CYS A 169 -15.38 -7.64 4.75
CA CYS A 169 -15.89 -7.17 3.46
C CYS A 169 -17.28 -6.54 3.58
N VAL A 170 -18.19 -7.14 4.36
CA VAL A 170 -19.54 -6.59 4.58
C VAL A 170 -19.45 -5.23 5.28
N VAL A 171 -18.68 -5.14 6.38
CA VAL A 171 -18.48 -3.89 7.12
C VAL A 171 -17.79 -2.84 6.24
N PHE A 172 -16.81 -3.24 5.42
CA PHE A 172 -16.12 -2.36 4.49
C PHE A 172 -17.08 -1.74 3.47
N VAL A 173 -17.88 -2.56 2.78
CA VAL A 173 -18.83 -2.09 1.76
C VAL A 173 -19.90 -1.21 2.39
N ALA A 174 -20.50 -1.62 3.51
CA ALA A 174 -21.52 -0.85 4.20
C ALA A 174 -20.97 0.49 4.71
N GLY A 175 -19.80 0.48 5.37
CA GLY A 175 -19.16 1.69 5.87
C GLY A 175 -18.77 2.66 4.75
N LEU A 176 -18.23 2.14 3.63
CA LEU A 176 -17.87 2.96 2.49
C LEU A 176 -19.11 3.59 1.83
N ALA A 177 -20.21 2.84 1.71
CA ALA A 177 -21.48 3.36 1.24
C ALA A 177 -21.98 4.50 2.14
N CYS A 178 -21.94 4.34 3.46
CA CYS A 178 -22.29 5.40 4.41
C CYS A 178 -21.42 6.66 4.24
N LEU A 179 -20.10 6.51 4.07
CA LEU A 179 -19.18 7.63 3.85
C LEU A 179 -19.49 8.41 2.55
N VAL A 180 -19.76 7.68 1.45
CA VAL A 180 -20.03 8.25 0.13
C VAL A 180 -21.42 8.91 0.08
N ILE A 181 -22.45 8.24 0.59
CA ILE A 181 -23.83 8.78 0.66
C ILE A 181 -23.89 9.98 1.63
N GLY A 182 -23.01 9.99 2.62
CA GLY A 182 -22.92 11.05 3.63
C GLY A 182 -23.84 10.87 4.83
N ARG A 183 -24.35 9.66 5.04
CA ARG A 183 -25.13 9.29 6.24
C ARG A 183 -24.24 8.59 7.25
N PHE A 184 -24.39 8.93 8.54
CA PHE A 184 -23.63 8.33 9.65
C PHE A 184 -22.10 8.38 9.44
N ARG A 185 -21.57 9.42 8.78
CA ARG A 185 -20.16 9.51 8.35
C ARG A 185 -19.18 9.22 9.47
N THR A 186 -19.38 9.83 10.64
CA THR A 186 -18.49 9.68 11.79
C THR A 186 -18.53 8.26 12.35
N ALA A 187 -19.73 7.69 12.53
CA ALA A 187 -19.88 6.32 13.01
C ALA A 187 -19.28 5.30 12.03
N ALA A 188 -19.53 5.47 10.73
CA ALA A 188 -18.96 4.63 9.68
C ALA A 188 -17.43 4.73 9.65
N ALA A 189 -16.86 5.94 9.75
CA ALA A 189 -15.42 6.14 9.80
C ALA A 189 -14.78 5.43 11.00
N TYR A 190 -15.37 5.54 12.20
CA TYR A 190 -14.88 4.84 13.38
C TYR A 190 -15.05 3.33 13.31
N ALA A 191 -16.18 2.83 12.80
CA ALA A 191 -16.40 1.40 12.62
C ALA A 191 -15.36 0.79 11.66
N LEU A 192 -15.11 1.47 10.53
CA LEU A 192 -14.08 1.07 9.56
C LEU A 192 -12.67 1.14 10.15
N GLY A 193 -12.35 2.21 10.88
CA GLY A 193 -11.06 2.37 11.53
C GLY A 193 -10.81 1.32 12.62
N LEU A 194 -11.84 1.03 13.44
CA LEU A 194 -11.78 0.00 14.47
C LEU A 194 -11.62 -1.39 13.86
N MET A 195 -12.41 -1.72 12.84
CA MET A 195 -12.25 -2.96 12.09
C MET A 195 -10.82 -3.10 11.54
N ALA A 196 -10.30 -2.06 10.89
CA ALA A 196 -8.95 -2.07 10.34
C ALA A 196 -7.88 -2.27 11.41
N LEU A 197 -8.04 -1.64 12.58
CA LEU A 197 -7.13 -1.80 13.72
C LEU A 197 -7.18 -3.23 14.28
N VAL A 198 -8.38 -3.78 14.50
CA VAL A 198 -8.55 -5.15 15.01
C VAL A 198 -7.94 -6.16 14.05
N LEU A 199 -8.24 -6.06 12.75
CA LEU A 199 -7.68 -6.98 11.75
C LEU A 199 -6.16 -6.87 11.65
N LEU A 200 -5.61 -5.66 11.72
CA LEU A 200 -4.16 -5.46 11.70
C LEU A 200 -3.47 -6.16 12.89
N LEU A 201 -4.00 -5.97 14.10
CA LEU A 201 -3.37 -6.48 15.33
C LEU A 201 -3.55 -7.98 15.51
N PHE A 202 -4.69 -8.53 15.07
CA PHE A 202 -5.07 -9.89 15.39
C PHE A 202 -5.13 -10.83 14.17
N GLY A 203 -5.20 -10.31 12.94
CA GLY A 203 -5.39 -11.10 11.72
C GLY A 203 -4.26 -11.05 10.68
N SER A 204 -3.27 -10.16 10.82
CA SER A 204 -2.14 -10.08 9.87
C SER A 204 -1.25 -11.33 9.92
N PHE A 205 -0.71 -11.74 8.76
CA PHE A 205 0.25 -12.84 8.67
C PHE A 205 1.44 -12.67 9.62
N VAL A 206 1.94 -11.42 9.74
CA VAL A 206 3.06 -11.08 10.61
C VAL A 206 2.70 -9.80 11.39
N PRO A 207 2.12 -9.95 12.60
CA PRO A 207 1.53 -8.82 13.35
C PRO A 207 2.50 -7.67 13.61
N TRP A 208 3.74 -7.96 14.00
CA TRP A 208 4.77 -6.94 14.24
C TRP A 208 5.08 -6.12 12.98
N PHE A 209 5.07 -6.77 11.83
CA PHE A 209 5.44 -6.16 10.56
C PHE A 209 4.34 -5.22 10.05
N GLY A 210 3.07 -5.63 10.15
CA GLY A 210 1.94 -4.75 9.85
C GLY A 210 1.92 -3.49 10.72
N ALA A 211 2.17 -3.64 12.03
CA ALA A 211 2.30 -2.51 12.94
C ALA A 211 3.50 -1.61 12.59
N ALA A 212 4.66 -2.20 12.23
CA ALA A 212 5.84 -1.44 11.80
C ALA A 212 5.56 -0.64 10.52
N ILE A 213 4.87 -1.21 9.53
CA ILE A 213 4.47 -0.49 8.32
C ILE A 213 3.61 0.73 8.66
N LEU A 214 2.62 0.57 9.53
CA LEU A 214 1.80 1.71 9.96
C LEU A 214 2.61 2.76 10.73
N ALA A 215 3.55 2.34 11.57
CA ALA A 215 4.48 3.25 12.23
C ALA A 215 5.27 4.07 11.19
N VAL A 216 5.76 3.45 10.10
CA VAL A 216 6.43 4.17 8.99
C VAL A 216 5.49 5.13 8.27
N MET A 217 4.25 4.74 7.99
CA MET A 217 3.28 5.64 7.36
C MET A 217 2.94 6.84 8.25
N PHE A 218 2.69 6.63 9.54
CA PHE A 218 2.48 7.72 10.48
C PHE A 218 3.73 8.57 10.73
N THR A 219 4.93 7.99 10.60
CA THR A 219 6.21 8.73 10.58
C THR A 219 6.25 9.71 9.40
N GLY A 220 5.80 9.29 8.23
CA GLY A 220 5.63 10.18 7.07
C GLY A 220 4.67 11.35 7.36
N THR A 221 3.60 11.08 8.11
CA THR A 221 2.66 12.14 8.54
C THR A 221 3.29 13.08 9.57
N ALA A 222 4.08 12.54 10.49
CA ALA A 222 4.83 13.32 11.48
C ALA A 222 5.87 14.23 10.82
N LEU A 223 6.56 13.74 9.77
CA LEU A 223 7.47 14.55 8.95
C LEU A 223 6.75 15.71 8.26
N TYR A 224 5.58 15.47 7.68
CA TYR A 224 4.74 16.54 7.10
C TYR A 224 4.37 17.61 8.13
N ARG A 225 4.08 17.22 9.38
CA ARG A 225 3.77 18.16 10.46
C ARG A 225 4.95 18.96 10.94
N TRP A 226 6.10 18.30 11.06
CA TRP A 226 7.37 18.96 11.38
C TRP A 226 7.71 20.03 10.35
N GLU A 227 7.57 19.71 9.06
CA GLU A 227 7.81 20.68 7.99
C GLU A 227 6.86 21.88 8.07
N ARG A 228 5.61 21.67 8.49
CA ARG A 228 4.64 22.76 8.70
C ARG A 228 4.84 23.52 10.03
N GLY A 229 5.85 23.17 10.83
CA GLY A 229 6.10 23.79 12.14
C GLY A 229 5.05 23.47 13.21
N THR A 230 4.22 22.44 12.99
CA THR A 230 3.12 22.07 13.91
C THR A 230 3.50 21.01 14.93
N ALA A 231 4.65 20.35 14.75
CA ALA A 231 5.18 19.31 15.64
C ALA A 231 6.72 19.27 15.57
N GLY A 232 7.37 18.68 16.58
CA GLY A 232 8.82 18.44 16.58
C GLY A 232 9.23 17.16 15.84
N LEU A 233 10.55 16.96 15.67
CA LEU A 233 11.14 15.74 15.11
C LEU A 233 11.16 14.53 16.07
N GLY A 234 10.94 14.76 17.37
CA GLY A 234 11.01 13.70 18.39
C GLY A 234 10.23 12.42 18.04
N PRO A 235 8.95 12.51 17.63
CA PRO A 235 8.17 11.34 17.24
C PRO A 235 8.72 10.60 16.00
N VAL A 236 9.36 11.30 15.07
CA VAL A 236 9.98 10.71 13.88
C VAL A 236 11.16 9.85 14.28
N VAL A 237 12.03 10.39 15.14
CA VAL A 237 13.21 9.67 15.64
C VAL A 237 12.79 8.48 16.50
N ALA A 238 11.84 8.68 17.41
CA ALA A 238 11.32 7.60 18.26
C ALA A 238 10.70 6.46 17.44
N ALA A 239 9.85 6.78 16.45
CA ALA A 239 9.26 5.77 15.59
C ALA A 239 10.31 5.04 14.75
N ALA A 240 11.32 5.74 14.22
CA ALA A 240 12.42 5.12 13.46
C ALA A 240 13.22 4.13 14.32
N VAL A 241 13.53 4.49 15.57
CA VAL A 241 14.22 3.60 16.52
C VAL A 241 13.36 2.37 16.85
N LEU A 242 12.07 2.56 17.12
CA LEU A 242 11.15 1.46 17.44
C LEU A 242 10.98 0.49 16.26
N VAL A 243 10.86 1.01 15.03
CA VAL A 243 10.76 0.20 13.81
C VAL A 243 12.06 -0.56 13.53
N ALA A 244 13.22 0.07 13.80
CA ALA A 244 14.52 -0.61 13.68
C ALA A 244 14.67 -1.74 14.72
N ALA A 245 14.16 -1.55 15.94
CA ALA A 245 14.24 -2.53 17.01
C ALA A 245 13.21 -3.67 16.91
N ALA A 246 12.04 -3.44 16.29
CA ALA A 246 10.93 -4.38 16.26
C ALA A 246 11.28 -5.82 15.82
N PRO A 247 12.08 -6.03 14.76
CA PRO A 247 12.45 -7.39 14.38
C PRO A 247 13.56 -8.04 15.20
N VAL A 248 14.39 -7.27 15.91
CA VAL A 248 15.62 -7.77 16.57
C VAL A 248 15.32 -8.91 17.55
N TRP A 249 14.15 -8.85 18.20
CA TRP A 249 13.68 -9.85 19.16
C TRP A 249 12.39 -10.53 18.71
N SER A 250 12.04 -10.41 17.42
CA SER A 250 10.81 -11.01 16.92
C SER A 250 10.96 -12.52 16.77
N VAL A 251 10.03 -13.28 17.36
CA VAL A 251 9.99 -14.75 17.25
C VAL A 251 9.82 -15.20 15.79
N GLN A 252 9.29 -14.32 14.93
CA GLN A 252 9.04 -14.58 13.51
C GLN A 252 10.11 -13.97 12.58
N ALA A 253 11.24 -13.49 13.10
CA ALA A 253 12.32 -12.85 12.33
C ALA A 253 13.24 -13.83 11.57
N GLY A 254 12.72 -14.95 11.08
CA GLY A 254 13.52 -15.97 10.38
C GLY A 254 13.97 -15.59 8.96
N TRP A 255 13.53 -14.46 8.43
CA TRP A 255 13.85 -14.05 7.06
C TRP A 255 15.21 -13.35 6.97
N TRP A 256 15.96 -13.63 5.91
CA TRP A 256 17.29 -13.04 5.69
C TRP A 256 17.31 -11.50 5.70
N TRP A 257 16.23 -10.87 5.24
CA TRP A 257 16.12 -9.41 5.16
C TRP A 257 15.75 -8.74 6.49
N VAL A 258 15.42 -9.54 7.49
CA VAL A 258 15.08 -9.10 8.85
C VAL A 258 16.32 -9.15 9.76
N GLN A 259 17.43 -9.74 9.30
CA GLN A 259 18.69 -9.74 10.02
C GLN A 259 19.08 -8.29 10.40
N PRO A 260 19.56 -8.04 11.63
CA PRO A 260 19.70 -6.68 12.16
C PRO A 260 20.51 -5.74 11.26
N ASP A 261 21.61 -6.24 10.70
CA ASP A 261 22.46 -5.52 9.76
C ASP A 261 21.69 -5.15 8.47
N VAL A 262 21.04 -6.13 7.83
CA VAL A 262 20.28 -5.95 6.58
C VAL A 262 19.05 -5.05 6.80
N TRP A 263 18.35 -5.20 7.92
CA TRP A 263 17.16 -4.43 8.24
C TRP A 263 17.49 -2.96 8.52
N ILE A 264 18.50 -2.71 9.36
CA ILE A 264 18.92 -1.35 9.71
C ILE A 264 19.45 -0.62 8.47
N THR A 265 20.30 -1.26 7.66
CA THR A 265 20.77 -0.64 6.40
C THR A 265 19.62 -0.31 5.47
N THR A 266 18.64 -1.21 5.35
CA THR A 266 17.44 -0.99 4.52
C THR A 266 16.62 0.23 4.99
N ILE A 267 16.38 0.36 6.30
CA ILE A 267 15.68 1.52 6.88
C ILE A 267 16.47 2.81 6.65
N VAL A 268 17.77 2.80 6.92
CA VAL A 268 18.63 3.98 6.75
C VAL A 268 18.62 4.44 5.30
N LEU A 269 18.78 3.53 4.34
CA LEU A 269 18.71 3.86 2.92
C LEU A 269 17.33 4.42 2.54
N ALA A 270 16.24 3.84 3.02
CA ALA A 270 14.90 4.35 2.75
C ALA A 270 14.70 5.77 3.31
N GLY A 271 15.18 6.03 4.54
CA GLY A 271 15.15 7.34 5.17
C GLY A 271 16.00 8.38 4.44
N VAL A 272 17.22 8.01 4.04
CA VAL A 272 18.12 8.87 3.24
C VAL A 272 17.49 9.21 1.90
N THR A 273 16.95 8.22 1.18
CA THR A 273 16.26 8.46 -0.10
C THR A 273 15.08 9.41 0.06
N PHE A 274 14.29 9.24 1.12
CA PHE A 274 13.18 10.16 1.41
C PHE A 274 13.69 11.57 1.72
N ALA A 275 14.74 11.71 2.53
CA ALA A 275 15.36 13.00 2.85
C ALA A 275 15.92 13.69 1.60
N ILE A 276 16.57 12.94 0.69
CA ILE A 276 17.03 13.44 -0.61
C ILE A 276 15.84 13.91 -1.45
N GLY A 277 14.78 13.11 -1.54
CA GLY A 277 13.55 13.49 -2.25
C GLY A 277 12.93 14.78 -1.70
N MET A 278 12.93 14.93 -0.38
CA MET A 278 12.48 16.15 0.31
C MET A 278 13.37 17.35 0.01
N ALA A 279 14.69 17.19 0.02
CA ALA A 279 15.64 18.26 -0.30
C ALA A 279 15.54 18.71 -1.76
N LEU A 280 15.21 17.79 -2.67
CA LEU A 280 15.10 18.05 -4.11
C LEU A 280 13.69 18.42 -4.57
N ARG A 281 12.69 18.49 -3.68
CA ARG A 281 11.27 18.69 -4.05
C ARG A 281 10.96 19.98 -4.83
N GLY A 282 11.78 21.01 -4.66
CA GLY A 282 11.66 22.29 -5.39
C GLY A 282 12.32 22.30 -6.77
N ARG A 283 13.05 21.24 -7.14
CA ARG A 283 13.75 21.15 -8.42
C ARG A 283 12.87 20.50 -9.47
N ARG A 284 13.14 20.82 -10.75
CA ARG A 284 12.47 20.17 -11.88
C ARG A 284 12.90 18.71 -11.96
N VAL A 285 11.93 17.81 -11.89
CA VAL A 285 12.16 16.37 -12.08
C VAL A 285 12.21 16.08 -13.58
N PRO A 286 13.20 15.31 -14.07
CA PRO A 286 13.26 14.88 -15.46
C PRO A 286 11.95 14.23 -15.94
N GLY A 287 11.59 14.46 -17.21
CA GLY A 287 10.36 13.94 -17.81
C GLY A 287 10.25 12.42 -17.73
N VAL A 288 11.37 11.71 -17.95
CA VAL A 288 11.43 10.24 -17.85
C VAL A 288 11.09 9.74 -16.44
N LEU A 289 11.64 10.37 -15.39
CA LEU A 289 11.34 9.98 -14.01
C LEU A 289 9.87 10.29 -13.64
N THR A 290 9.35 11.40 -14.15
CA THR A 290 7.93 11.75 -13.99
C THR A 290 7.03 10.72 -14.66
N TRP A 291 7.37 10.32 -15.90
CA TRP A 291 6.66 9.29 -16.64
C TRP A 291 6.69 7.94 -15.93
N LEU A 292 7.86 7.51 -15.43
CA LEU A 292 7.98 6.30 -14.61
C LEU A 292 7.12 6.35 -13.35
N GLY A 293 7.02 7.53 -12.71
CA GLY A 293 6.12 7.75 -11.57
C GLY A 293 4.64 7.67 -11.94
N LEU A 294 4.24 8.07 -13.15
CA LEU A 294 2.86 7.97 -13.61
C LEU A 294 2.42 6.52 -13.84
N ILE A 295 3.30 5.68 -14.38
CA ILE A 295 3.00 4.26 -14.66
C ILE A 295 3.41 3.33 -13.51
N SER A 296 3.90 3.87 -12.39
CA SER A 296 4.54 3.07 -11.34
C SER A 296 3.60 2.06 -10.70
N TYR A 297 2.31 2.38 -10.59
CA TYR A 297 1.30 1.48 -10.06
C TYR A 297 1.09 0.27 -10.97
N SER A 298 1.00 0.47 -12.29
CA SER A 298 0.94 -0.62 -13.26
C SER A 298 2.18 -1.48 -13.25
N VAL A 299 3.37 -0.88 -13.22
CA VAL A 299 4.62 -1.63 -13.11
C VAL A 299 4.62 -2.48 -11.84
N TYR A 300 4.19 -1.90 -10.72
CA TYR A 300 4.15 -2.57 -9.43
C TYR A 300 3.20 -3.78 -9.42
N LEU A 301 2.04 -3.71 -10.05
CA LEU A 301 1.11 -4.85 -10.07
C LEU A 301 1.43 -5.90 -11.14
N LEU A 302 1.91 -5.48 -12.31
CA LEU A 302 2.10 -6.38 -13.45
C LEU A 302 3.41 -7.16 -13.41
N HIS A 303 4.47 -6.63 -12.80
CA HIS A 303 5.81 -7.21 -12.90
C HIS A 303 5.86 -8.67 -12.42
N HIS A 304 5.25 -8.98 -11.27
CA HIS A 304 5.35 -10.32 -10.71
C HIS A 304 4.56 -11.38 -11.51
N PRO A 305 3.27 -11.16 -11.87
CA PRO A 305 2.58 -12.06 -12.80
C PRO A 305 3.32 -12.25 -14.12
N LEU A 306 3.86 -11.17 -14.72
CA LEU A 306 4.61 -11.26 -15.97
C LEU A 306 5.88 -12.09 -15.83
N LEU A 307 6.62 -11.92 -14.73
CA LEU A 307 7.82 -12.72 -14.46
C LEU A 307 7.46 -14.20 -14.30
N ARG A 308 6.36 -14.50 -13.61
CA ARG A 308 5.87 -15.86 -13.42
C ARG A 308 5.48 -16.52 -14.75
N TYR A 309 4.77 -15.80 -15.61
CA TYR A 309 4.40 -16.32 -16.94
C TYR A 309 5.61 -16.50 -17.85
N LEU A 310 6.56 -15.56 -17.82
CA LEU A 310 7.80 -15.70 -18.55
C LEU A 310 8.56 -16.96 -18.13
N ASN A 311 8.67 -17.21 -16.82
CA ASN A 311 9.33 -18.41 -16.31
C ASN A 311 8.61 -19.70 -16.74
N ALA A 312 7.28 -19.70 -16.74
CA ALA A 312 6.49 -20.84 -17.21
C ALA A 312 6.65 -21.11 -18.72
N LEU A 313 6.78 -20.06 -19.55
CA LEU A 313 6.98 -20.19 -20.99
C LEU A 313 8.36 -20.72 -21.36
N VAL A 314 9.40 -20.38 -20.58
CA VAL A 314 10.80 -20.75 -20.85
C VAL A 314 11.17 -22.11 -20.23
N GLY A 315 10.37 -22.67 -19.34
CA GLY A 315 10.60 -23.99 -18.71
C GLY A 315 11.47 -23.94 -17.44
N ASP A 316 12.44 -23.01 -17.38
CA ASP A 316 13.08 -22.48 -16.16
C ASP A 316 14.07 -21.37 -16.57
N LEU A 317 13.89 -20.14 -16.11
CA LEU A 317 14.80 -19.02 -16.43
C LEU A 317 16.25 -19.28 -16.00
N LYS A 318 16.47 -20.11 -14.97
CA LYS A 318 17.82 -20.42 -14.47
C LYS A 318 18.59 -21.35 -15.39
N SER A 319 17.89 -22.14 -16.21
CA SER A 319 18.49 -23.12 -17.13
C SER A 319 19.03 -22.48 -18.41
N VAL A 320 18.68 -21.21 -18.68
CA VAL A 320 19.09 -20.49 -19.89
C VAL A 320 20.55 -20.02 -19.78
N THR A 321 21.25 -20.02 -20.91
CA THR A 321 22.63 -19.50 -21.03
C THR A 321 22.73 -18.02 -20.65
N ASP A 322 23.90 -17.58 -20.18
CA ASP A 322 24.10 -16.19 -19.72
C ASP A 322 23.69 -15.12 -20.74
N PRO A 323 24.04 -15.24 -22.04
CA PRO A 323 23.58 -14.27 -23.05
C PRO A 323 22.06 -14.30 -23.24
N GLY A 324 21.46 -15.49 -23.19
CA GLY A 324 20.01 -15.66 -23.28
C GLY A 324 19.28 -15.01 -22.10
N ARG A 325 19.83 -15.12 -20.88
CA ARG A 325 19.29 -14.46 -19.68
C ARG A 325 19.32 -12.94 -19.78
N ALA A 326 20.39 -12.35 -20.32
CA ALA A 326 20.45 -10.91 -20.55
C ALA A 326 19.36 -10.43 -21.51
N VAL A 327 19.17 -11.13 -22.64
CA VAL A 327 18.11 -10.83 -23.62
C VAL A 327 16.72 -10.97 -22.99
N LEU A 328 16.47 -12.04 -22.23
CA LEU A 328 15.21 -12.24 -21.51
C LEU A 328 14.97 -11.17 -20.46
N THR A 329 16.00 -10.69 -19.75
CA THR A 329 15.88 -9.58 -18.79
C THR A 329 15.42 -8.32 -19.50
N LEU A 330 16.07 -7.96 -20.61
CA LEU A 330 15.74 -6.77 -21.38
C LEU A 330 14.32 -6.88 -21.97
N GLY A 331 13.98 -8.05 -22.50
CA GLY A 331 12.62 -8.35 -22.98
C GLY A 331 11.57 -8.25 -21.88
N TYR A 332 11.85 -8.79 -20.69
CA TYR A 332 10.97 -8.69 -19.52
C TYR A 332 10.77 -7.24 -19.07
N LEU A 333 11.84 -6.45 -18.97
CA LEU A 333 11.76 -5.04 -18.56
C LEU A 333 11.00 -4.22 -19.62
N ALA A 334 11.32 -4.39 -20.90
CA ALA A 334 10.64 -3.72 -21.99
C ALA A 334 9.15 -4.11 -22.05
N GLY A 335 8.83 -5.40 -21.93
CA GLY A 335 7.47 -5.93 -21.88
C GLY A 335 6.69 -5.39 -20.68
N THR A 336 7.30 -5.39 -19.49
CA THR A 336 6.70 -4.83 -18.27
C THR A 336 6.39 -3.36 -18.43
N LEU A 337 7.34 -2.54 -18.92
CA LEU A 337 7.13 -1.11 -19.13
C LEU A 337 6.07 -0.84 -20.21
N THR A 338 6.08 -1.59 -21.30
CA THR A 338 5.13 -1.44 -22.40
C THR A 338 3.70 -1.78 -21.96
N LEU A 339 3.50 -2.94 -21.33
CA LEU A 339 2.20 -3.34 -20.79
C LEU A 339 1.73 -2.40 -19.67
N SER A 340 2.64 -1.92 -18.83
CA SER A 340 2.33 -0.93 -17.79
C SER A 340 1.86 0.39 -18.38
N TRP A 341 2.50 0.85 -19.45
CA TRP A 341 2.08 2.05 -20.18
C TRP A 341 0.73 1.87 -20.86
N LEU A 342 0.48 0.74 -21.51
CA LEU A 342 -0.80 0.42 -22.16
C LEU A 342 -1.94 0.40 -21.13
N THR A 343 -1.77 -0.35 -20.04
CA THR A 343 -2.77 -0.42 -18.95
C THR A 343 -2.98 0.93 -18.29
N TYR A 344 -1.92 1.72 -18.08
CA TYR A 344 -2.07 3.09 -17.60
C TYR A 344 -2.91 3.95 -18.56
N ARG A 345 -2.63 3.90 -19.86
CA ARG A 345 -3.28 4.73 -20.87
C ARG A 345 -4.75 4.39 -21.08
N PHE A 346 -5.09 3.10 -21.06
CA PHE A 346 -6.41 2.57 -21.44
C PHE A 346 -7.29 2.20 -20.25
N VAL A 347 -6.75 2.02 -19.05
CA VAL A 347 -7.52 1.55 -17.88
C VAL A 347 -7.42 2.55 -16.75
N GLU A 348 -6.21 2.84 -16.28
CA GLU A 348 -6.01 3.70 -15.11
C GLU A 348 -6.38 5.16 -15.39
N SER A 349 -5.81 5.75 -16.44
CA SER A 349 -6.01 7.16 -16.78
C SER A 349 -7.49 7.50 -17.09
N PRO A 350 -8.24 6.69 -17.87
CA PRO A 350 -9.67 6.89 -18.06
C PRO A 350 -10.47 6.77 -16.76
N ALA A 351 -10.20 5.76 -15.93
CA ALA A 351 -10.91 5.58 -14.67
C ALA A 351 -10.68 6.74 -13.69
N GLN A 352 -9.43 7.21 -13.57
CA GLN A 352 -9.12 8.40 -12.77
C GLN A 352 -9.82 9.66 -13.31
N ARG A 353 -9.91 9.84 -14.64
CA ARG A 353 -10.68 10.95 -15.25
C ARG A 353 -12.15 10.85 -14.86
N LEU A 354 -12.73 9.66 -14.87
CA LEU A 354 -14.12 9.42 -14.49
C LEU A 354 -14.35 9.75 -13.00
N GLY A 355 -13.48 9.29 -12.10
CA GLY A 355 -13.55 9.64 -10.67
C GLY A 355 -13.47 11.15 -10.40
N ARG A 356 -12.64 11.88 -11.17
CA ARG A 356 -12.59 13.36 -11.10
C ARG A 356 -13.89 14.03 -11.52
N ARG A 357 -14.67 13.44 -12.44
CA ARG A 357 -15.99 13.97 -12.83
C ARG A 357 -17.02 13.79 -11.72
N PHE A 358 -17.03 12.63 -11.06
CA PHE A 358 -17.94 12.36 -9.93
C PHE A 358 -17.70 13.30 -8.75
N THR A 359 -16.42 13.53 -8.40
CA THR A 359 -16.08 14.43 -7.28
C THR A 359 -16.37 15.90 -7.55
N ARG A 360 -16.30 16.38 -8.81
CA ARG A 360 -16.66 17.76 -9.17
C ARG A 360 -18.16 18.04 -9.13
N ARG A 361 -19.00 17.05 -9.47
CA ARG A 361 -20.47 17.19 -9.43
C ARG A 361 -21.02 17.31 -8.00
N SER A 362 -20.39 16.62 -7.04
CA SER A 362 -20.79 16.68 -5.63
C SER A 362 -20.49 18.04 -4.98
N SER A 363 -19.47 18.77 -5.44
CA SER A 363 -19.17 20.12 -4.96
C SER A 363 -20.12 21.19 -5.51
N SER A 364 -20.64 21.02 -6.73
CA SER A 364 -21.58 21.99 -7.33
C SER A 364 -22.99 21.91 -6.72
N SER A 365 -23.44 20.73 -6.28
CA SER A 365 -24.76 20.57 -5.65
C SER A 365 -24.83 21.16 -4.24
N SER A 366 -23.71 21.20 -3.51
CA SER A 366 -23.65 21.80 -2.15
C SER A 366 -23.66 23.33 -2.15
N HIS A 367 -23.39 23.99 -3.28
CA HIS A 367 -23.45 25.45 -3.40
C HIS A 367 -24.82 25.97 -3.88
N ALA A 368 -25.68 25.10 -4.43
CA ALA A 368 -27.00 25.48 -4.93
C ALA A 368 -28.09 25.53 -3.84
N THR A 369 -27.86 24.93 -2.67
CA THR A 369 -28.82 24.91 -1.55
C THR A 369 -28.57 25.98 -0.47
N GLY A 370 -27.62 26.90 -0.69
CA GLY A 370 -27.20 27.91 0.29
C GLY A 370 -27.55 29.37 -0.06
N ARG A 371 -28.29 29.62 -1.14
CA ARG A 371 -28.82 30.95 -1.46
C ARG A 371 -30.34 30.80 -1.61
N ASP A 372 -31.06 31.28 -0.60
CA ASP A 372 -32.42 31.82 -0.65
C ASP A 372 -33.02 31.76 0.75
N ILE A 373 -32.55 32.63 1.64
CA ILE A 373 -33.36 33.10 2.77
C ILE A 373 -33.45 34.62 2.58
N PRO A 374 -34.57 35.16 2.09
CA PRO A 374 -34.81 36.59 2.12
C PRO A 374 -35.00 37.00 3.58
N VAL A 375 -34.21 37.96 4.04
CA VAL A 375 -34.42 38.63 5.33
C VAL A 375 -35.66 39.52 5.17
N PRO A 376 -36.73 39.37 5.97
CA PRO A 376 -37.83 40.33 5.98
C PRO A 376 -37.35 41.63 6.61
N GLY A 377 -37.54 42.74 5.89
CA GLY A 377 -37.39 44.11 6.40
C GLY A 377 -38.65 44.61 7.09
#